data_AF-A0A8T2EBK0-F1
#
_entry.id   AF-A0A8T2EBK0-F1
#
_cell.length_a   1.000
_cell.length_b   1.000
_cell.length_c   1.000
_cell.angle_alpha   90.00
_cell.angle_beta   90.00
_cell.angle_gamma   90.00
#
_symmetry.space_group_name_H-M   'P 1'
#
loop_
_entity.id
_entity.type
_entity.pdbx_description
1 polymer ?
#
loop_
_entity_poly.entity_id
_entity_poly.type
_entity_poly.pdbx_seq_one_letter_code
_entity_poly.pdbx_strand_id
1 'polypeptide(L)'
;MFPMVETGRSASEAVSFCLYRPDGVRGCAYSVVRDSSFGFNEGYLGNYADKLFIMCQIESEEGMKNVKEIIAVDGMDCVMMGPRDLSASLGLLNDPGNPKVKSVMRVAETAVLASDPANGGAYLAGMATAQDKTGDLKARGYHVVLGSTDVSLYKKAVVDEVNAFKA
;
A
#
# COMPACT_ATOMS: atom_id res chain seq x y z
N MET A 1 0.86 0.43 -6.66
CA MET A 1 1.31 0.90 -5.34
C MET A 1 2.40 1.93 -5.55
N PHE A 2 2.28 3.09 -4.95
CA PHE A 2 3.26 4.17 -4.99
C PHE A 2 3.96 4.27 -3.63
N PRO A 3 5.30 4.10 -3.56
CA PRO A 3 6.05 4.24 -2.31
C PRO A 3 6.19 5.71 -1.90
N MET A 4 6.60 5.95 -0.65
CA MET A 4 6.99 7.28 -0.16
C MET A 4 5.95 8.38 -0.45
N VAL A 5 4.67 8.12 -0.18
CA VAL A 5 3.61 9.14 -0.31
C VAL A 5 3.52 9.93 0.99
N GLU A 6 3.87 11.21 0.93
CA GLU A 6 4.07 12.04 2.13
C GLU A 6 3.03 13.17 2.28
N THR A 7 2.34 13.54 1.21
CA THR A 7 1.38 14.66 1.19
C THR A 7 0.15 14.33 0.36
N GLY A 8 -0.96 15.06 0.55
CA GLY A 8 -2.13 14.98 -0.33
C GLY A 8 -1.78 15.31 -1.79
N ARG A 9 -0.82 16.22 -2.02
CA ARG A 9 -0.32 16.51 -3.37
C ARG A 9 0.37 15.31 -4.01
N SER A 10 1.30 14.64 -3.33
CA SER A 10 1.96 13.45 -3.88
C SER A 10 0.98 12.30 -4.12
N ALA A 11 -0.06 12.18 -3.28
CA ALA A 11 -1.12 11.20 -3.48
C ALA A 11 -1.97 11.53 -4.72
N SER A 12 -2.34 12.80 -4.92
CA SER A 12 -3.05 13.26 -6.12
C SER A 12 -2.22 13.08 -7.39
N GLU A 13 -0.91 13.36 -7.33
CA GLU A 13 0.03 13.09 -8.43
C GLU A 13 0.05 11.59 -8.77
N ALA A 14 0.15 10.72 -7.76
CA ALA A 14 0.10 9.26 -7.95
C ALA A 14 -1.19 8.80 -8.64
N VAL A 15 -2.36 9.30 -8.21
CA VAL A 15 -3.64 9.02 -8.87
C VAL A 15 -3.63 9.49 -10.32
N SER A 16 -3.14 10.71 -10.58
CA SER A 16 -3.11 11.30 -11.92
C SER A 16 -2.30 10.49 -12.92
N PHE A 17 -1.25 9.78 -12.49
CA PHE A 17 -0.43 8.94 -13.35
C PHE A 17 -1.18 7.68 -13.84
N CYS A 18 -2.26 7.29 -13.17
CA CYS A 18 -3.06 6.14 -13.53
C CYS A 18 -4.24 6.48 -14.47
N LEU A 19 -4.67 7.74 -14.51
CA LEU A 19 -5.85 8.19 -15.26
C LEU A 19 -5.48 8.89 -16.58
N TYR A 20 -6.27 8.67 -17.64
CA TYR A 20 -6.14 9.42 -18.89
C TYR A 20 -6.69 10.84 -18.73
N ARG A 21 -6.35 11.74 -19.66
CA ARG A 21 -6.97 13.08 -19.72
C ARG A 21 -8.49 12.95 -19.97
N PRO A 22 -9.33 13.81 -19.36
CA PRO A 22 -8.96 14.99 -18.55
C PRO A 22 -8.63 14.69 -17.07
N ASP A 23 -8.93 13.49 -16.57
CA ASP A 23 -8.88 13.17 -15.13
C ASP A 23 -7.46 12.88 -14.61
N GLY A 24 -6.48 12.73 -15.51
CA GLY A 24 -5.07 12.57 -15.17
C GLY A 24 -4.13 12.85 -16.33
N VAL A 25 -2.94 12.26 -16.27
CA VAL A 25 -1.84 12.53 -17.20
C VAL A 25 -1.26 11.28 -17.86
N ARG A 26 -1.88 10.10 -17.70
CA ARG A 26 -1.47 8.84 -18.35
C ARG A 26 -1.34 9.03 -19.86
N GLY A 27 -0.24 8.55 -20.44
CA GLY A 27 -0.02 8.56 -21.88
C GLY A 27 -0.95 7.58 -22.60
N CYS A 28 -1.64 8.04 -23.64
CA CYS A 28 -2.65 7.25 -24.35
C CYS A 28 -2.03 6.45 -25.52
N ALA A 29 -1.71 5.18 -25.26
CA ALA A 29 -1.27 4.21 -26.27
C ALA A 29 -2.20 2.98 -26.33
N TYR A 30 -3.49 3.18 -26.03
CA TYR A 30 -4.43 2.06 -25.82
C TYR A 30 -4.63 1.17 -27.06
N SER A 31 -4.32 1.61 -28.28
CA SER A 31 -4.48 0.77 -29.46
C SER A 31 -3.45 -0.36 -29.60
N VAL A 32 -2.38 -0.37 -28.81
CA VAL A 32 -1.24 -1.30 -28.98
C VAL A 32 -0.76 -2.01 -27.72
N VAL A 33 -1.22 -1.58 -26.53
CA VAL A 33 -0.73 -2.12 -25.26
C VAL A 33 -1.45 -3.41 -24.84
N ARG A 34 -0.78 -4.23 -24.02
CA ARG A 34 -1.35 -5.46 -23.47
C ARG A 34 -2.67 -5.24 -22.71
N ASP A 35 -2.78 -4.13 -21.98
CA ASP A 35 -3.92 -3.82 -21.10
C ASP A 35 -5.26 -3.72 -21.86
N SER A 36 -5.22 -3.22 -23.09
CA SER A 36 -6.37 -3.15 -24.01
C SER A 36 -6.50 -4.39 -24.90
N SER A 37 -5.86 -5.50 -24.52
CA SER A 37 -5.72 -6.70 -25.37
C SER A 37 -5.14 -6.36 -26.75
N PHE A 38 -4.08 -5.56 -26.81
CA PHE A 38 -3.44 -5.14 -28.06
C PHE A 38 -4.41 -4.46 -29.04
N GLY A 39 -5.37 -3.69 -28.51
CA GLY A 39 -6.37 -2.97 -29.29
C GLY A 39 -7.65 -3.76 -29.61
N PHE A 40 -7.73 -5.05 -29.25
CA PHE A 40 -8.94 -5.86 -29.49
C PHE A 40 -10.09 -5.56 -28.51
N ASN A 41 -9.82 -4.89 -27.39
CA ASN A 41 -10.87 -4.46 -26.46
C ASN A 41 -11.40 -3.07 -26.83
N GLU A 42 -12.45 -3.02 -27.63
CA GLU A 42 -13.11 -1.77 -28.05
C GLU A 42 -13.65 -0.93 -26.88
N GLY A 43 -14.08 -1.59 -25.79
CA GLY A 43 -14.61 -0.94 -24.60
C GLY A 43 -13.55 -0.43 -23.61
N TYR A 44 -12.26 -0.61 -23.90
CA TYR A 44 -11.18 -0.36 -22.94
C TYR A 44 -11.20 1.07 -22.40
N LEU A 45 -11.26 2.09 -23.28
CA LEU A 45 -11.24 3.49 -22.82
C LEU A 45 -12.48 3.88 -22.01
N GLY A 46 -13.59 3.17 -22.15
CA GLY A 46 -14.82 3.43 -21.40
C GLY A 46 -14.85 2.83 -20.00
N ASN A 47 -14.02 1.83 -19.70
CA ASN A 47 -14.06 1.09 -18.43
C ASN A 47 -12.69 0.79 -17.80
N TYR A 48 -11.61 1.42 -18.30
CA TYR A 48 -10.27 1.18 -17.76
C TYR A 48 -10.16 1.60 -16.29
N ALA A 49 -10.81 2.71 -15.93
CA ALA A 49 -10.72 3.30 -14.59
C ALA A 49 -11.35 2.40 -13.53
N ASP A 50 -12.47 1.75 -13.84
CA ASP A 50 -13.18 0.81 -12.96
C ASP A 50 -12.34 -0.42 -12.56
N LYS A 51 -11.23 -0.66 -13.27
CA LYS A 51 -10.34 -1.80 -13.06
C LYS A 51 -9.05 -1.41 -12.35
N LEU A 52 -8.88 -0.13 -12.02
CA LEU A 52 -7.72 0.34 -11.29
C LEU A 52 -7.89 0.08 -9.80
N PHE A 53 -6.77 -0.16 -9.14
CA PHE A 53 -6.67 -0.18 -7.68
C PHE A 53 -5.38 0.55 -7.30
N ILE A 54 -5.55 1.80 -6.85
CA ILE A 54 -4.47 2.73 -6.57
C ILE A 54 -4.17 2.70 -5.08
N MET A 55 -2.98 2.22 -4.76
CA MET A 55 -2.48 2.10 -3.40
C MET A 55 -1.33 3.08 -3.17
N CYS A 56 -1.43 3.90 -2.13
CA CYS A 56 -0.38 4.81 -1.67
C CYS A 56 0.24 4.25 -0.40
N GLN A 57 1.55 4.07 -0.39
CA GLN A 57 2.27 3.58 0.78
C GLN A 57 2.75 4.77 1.62
N ILE A 58 2.27 4.81 2.86
CA ILE A 58 2.64 5.79 3.86
C ILE A 58 3.64 5.14 4.81
N GLU A 59 4.86 5.63 4.76
CA GLU A 59 6.00 4.97 5.41
C GLU A 59 7.07 5.94 5.91
N SER A 60 6.71 7.22 6.06
CA SER A 60 7.57 8.24 6.63
C SER A 60 6.86 9.01 7.75
N GLU A 61 7.63 9.68 8.61
CA GLU A 61 7.06 10.55 9.64
C GLU A 61 6.17 11.64 9.04
N GLU A 62 6.55 12.18 7.87
CA GLU A 62 5.77 13.20 7.17
C GLU A 62 4.44 12.64 6.65
N GLY A 63 4.47 11.50 5.96
CA GLY A 63 3.25 10.87 5.47
C GLY A 63 2.28 10.50 6.60
N MET A 64 2.79 10.09 7.76
CA MET A 64 1.95 9.80 8.94
C MET A 64 1.28 11.07 9.49
N LYS A 65 1.97 12.22 9.48
CA LYS A 65 1.40 13.52 9.88
C LYS A 65 0.30 13.99 8.91
N ASN A 66 0.49 13.73 7.62
CA ASN A 66 -0.39 14.18 6.55
C ASN A 66 -1.43 13.14 6.13
N VAL A 67 -1.60 12.05 6.90
CA VAL A 67 -2.50 10.93 6.56
C VAL A 67 -3.92 11.39 6.23
N LYS A 68 -4.44 12.40 6.93
CA LYS A 68 -5.80 12.94 6.69
C LYS A 68 -5.92 13.65 5.34
N GLU A 69 -4.88 14.34 4.91
CA GLU A 69 -4.83 14.98 3.60
C GLU A 69 -4.70 13.93 2.50
N ILE A 70 -3.90 12.88 2.75
CA ILE A 70 -3.70 11.77 1.81
C ILE A 70 -5.00 10.99 1.58
N ILE A 71 -5.72 10.61 2.64
CA ILE A 71 -6.99 9.87 2.52
C ILE A 71 -8.15 10.71 2.00
N ALA A 72 -8.01 12.03 1.94
CA ALA A 72 -9.01 12.92 1.35
C ALA A 72 -8.86 13.06 -0.18
N VAL A 73 -7.84 12.44 -0.79
CA VAL A 73 -7.62 12.48 -2.24
C VAL A 73 -8.55 11.51 -2.95
N ASP A 74 -9.37 12.04 -3.87
CA ASP A 74 -10.23 11.25 -4.73
C ASP A 74 -9.45 10.31 -5.65
N GLY A 75 -9.99 9.11 -5.87
CA GLY A 75 -9.40 8.10 -6.76
C GLY A 75 -8.28 7.27 -6.15
N MET A 76 -7.97 7.45 -4.86
CA MET A 76 -7.09 6.54 -4.12
C MET A 76 -7.92 5.47 -3.41
N ASP A 77 -7.64 4.20 -3.69
CA ASP A 77 -8.39 3.09 -3.11
C ASP A 77 -7.81 2.63 -1.77
N CYS A 78 -6.49 2.73 -1.58
CA CYS A 78 -5.84 2.06 -0.47
C CYS A 78 -4.63 2.81 0.10
N VAL A 79 -4.56 2.84 1.43
CA VAL A 79 -3.35 3.23 2.17
C VAL A 79 -2.63 1.99 2.66
N MET A 80 -1.35 1.86 2.34
CA MET A 80 -0.48 0.80 2.82
C MET A 80 0.50 1.32 3.87
N MET A 81 0.54 0.69 5.04
CA MET A 81 1.48 1.03 6.12
C MET A 81 2.79 0.27 5.96
N GLY A 82 3.90 1.00 5.82
CA GLY A 82 5.26 0.47 5.72
C GLY A 82 6.03 0.60 7.05
N PRO A 83 5.94 -0.36 7.99
CA PRO A 83 6.50 -0.18 9.34
C PRO A 83 8.04 -0.15 9.37
N ARG A 84 8.72 -0.83 8.44
CA ARG A 84 10.18 -0.85 8.39
C ARG A 84 10.73 0.50 7.93
N ASP A 85 10.22 1.04 6.83
CA ASP A 85 10.63 2.35 6.33
C ASP A 85 10.18 3.47 7.28
N LEU A 86 9.01 3.34 7.93
CA LEU A 86 8.60 4.27 8.99
C LEU A 86 9.59 4.28 10.16
N SER A 87 10.06 3.10 10.60
CA SER A 87 11.06 3.02 11.64
C SER A 87 12.36 3.73 11.23
N ALA A 88 12.80 3.55 9.98
CA ALA A 88 13.96 4.25 9.45
C ALA A 88 13.75 5.78 9.41
N SER A 89 12.61 6.24 8.91
CA SER A 89 12.24 7.66 8.85
C SER A 89 12.22 8.34 10.23
N LEU A 90 11.87 7.59 11.28
CA LEU A 90 11.87 8.06 12.68
C LEU A 90 13.25 7.99 13.36
N GLY A 91 14.31 7.60 12.63
CA GLY A 91 15.66 7.42 13.16
C GLY A 91 15.89 6.10 13.91
N LEU A 92 15.00 5.12 13.72
CA LEU A 92 14.96 3.83 14.40
C LEU A 92 15.11 2.68 13.39
N LEU A 93 16.16 2.73 12.57
CA LEU A 93 16.38 1.80 11.46
C LEU A 93 16.22 0.34 11.90
N ASN A 94 15.34 -0.38 11.21
CA ASN A 94 15.04 -1.80 11.43
C ASN A 94 14.47 -2.13 12.84
N ASP A 95 13.83 -1.16 13.50
CA ASP A 95 13.07 -1.37 14.74
C ASP A 95 11.58 -1.00 14.59
N PRO A 96 10.81 -1.73 13.75
CA PRO A 96 9.37 -1.51 13.61
C PRO A 96 8.59 -1.86 14.89
N GLY A 97 9.21 -2.58 15.82
CA GLY A 97 8.62 -2.97 17.10
C GLY A 97 8.59 -1.84 18.13
N ASN A 98 9.35 -0.76 17.89
CA ASN A 98 9.53 0.34 18.82
C ASN A 98 8.19 0.98 19.22
N PRO A 99 7.96 1.28 20.53
CA PRO A 99 6.75 1.95 20.98
C PRO A 99 6.45 3.27 20.24
N LYS A 100 7.48 4.04 19.85
CA LYS A 100 7.32 5.29 19.08
C LYS A 100 6.79 5.02 17.67
N VAL A 101 7.31 4.01 16.98
CA VAL A 101 6.84 3.62 15.63
C VAL A 101 5.39 3.17 15.71
N LYS A 102 5.08 2.29 16.67
CA LYS A 102 3.72 1.76 16.88
C LYS A 102 2.71 2.86 17.20
N SER A 103 3.07 3.84 18.03
CA SER A 103 2.16 4.94 18.40
C SER A 103 1.85 5.84 17.21
N VAL A 104 2.88 6.22 16.42
CA VAL A 104 2.71 7.01 15.19
C VAL A 104 1.83 6.27 14.19
N MET A 105 2.13 4.98 13.95
CA MET A 105 1.36 4.15 13.03
C MET A 105 -0.10 4.00 13.48
N ARG A 106 -0.37 3.84 14.79
CA ARG A 106 -1.73 3.70 15.33
C ARG A 106 -2.63 4.91 15.06
N VAL A 107 -2.06 6.12 15.10
CA VAL A 107 -2.80 7.35 14.79
C VAL A 107 -3.24 7.33 13.32
N ALA A 108 -2.33 6.96 12.41
CA ALA A 108 -2.63 6.85 10.99
C ALA A 108 -3.62 5.72 10.68
N GLU A 109 -3.45 4.53 11.28
CA GLU A 109 -4.39 3.41 11.19
C GLU A 109 -5.82 3.87 11.54
N THR A 110 -5.96 4.58 12.67
CA THR A 110 -7.27 5.07 13.14
C THR A 110 -7.91 6.04 12.15
N ALA A 111 -7.11 6.95 11.57
CA ALA A 111 -7.61 7.91 10.58
C ALA A 111 -8.09 7.22 9.30
N VAL A 112 -7.33 6.24 8.79
CA VAL A 112 -7.71 5.49 7.58
C VAL A 112 -8.99 4.69 7.84
N LEU A 113 -9.07 3.95 8.95
CA LEU A 113 -10.25 3.14 9.29
C LEU A 113 -11.50 3.99 9.48
N ALA A 114 -11.36 5.21 10.03
CA ALA A 114 -12.48 6.12 10.19
C ALA A 114 -13.03 6.67 8.86
N SER A 115 -12.26 6.62 7.77
CA SER A 115 -12.74 7.02 6.44
C SER A 115 -13.74 6.02 5.84
N ASP A 116 -13.67 4.75 6.27
CA ASP A 116 -14.54 3.63 5.87
C ASP A 116 -14.71 3.44 4.34
N PRO A 117 -14.13 2.37 3.76
CA PRO A 117 -14.32 2.06 2.34
C PRO A 117 -15.78 1.95 1.89
N ALA A 118 -16.70 1.57 2.78
CA ALA A 118 -18.13 1.52 2.45
C ALA A 118 -18.74 2.91 2.17
N ASN A 119 -18.09 3.98 2.65
CA ASN A 119 -18.49 5.37 2.45
C ASN A 119 -17.58 6.11 1.45
N GLY A 120 -16.77 5.36 0.67
CA GLY A 120 -15.82 5.94 -0.28
C GLY A 120 -14.46 6.29 0.32
N GLY A 121 -14.17 5.86 1.56
CA GLY A 121 -12.85 5.98 2.16
C GLY A 121 -11.83 4.96 1.64
N ALA A 122 -10.61 5.03 2.17
CA ALA A 122 -9.51 4.17 1.72
C ALA A 122 -9.47 2.84 2.48
N TYR A 123 -9.19 1.75 1.77
CA TYR A 123 -8.82 0.47 2.37
C TYR A 123 -7.49 0.61 3.12
N LEU A 124 -7.44 0.08 4.35
CA LEU A 124 -6.19 -0.05 5.10
C LEU A 124 -5.47 -1.36 4.76
N ALA A 125 -4.22 -1.25 4.30
CA ALA A 125 -3.30 -2.35 4.04
C ALA A 125 -2.04 -2.29 4.92
N GLY A 126 -1.44 -3.44 5.20
CA GLY A 126 -0.20 -3.50 5.99
C GLY A 126 0.51 -4.84 5.89
N MET A 127 1.79 -4.84 6.27
CA MET A 127 2.63 -6.03 6.22
C MET A 127 2.91 -6.57 7.62
N ALA A 128 2.73 -7.89 7.77
CA ALA A 128 3.09 -8.58 8.99
C ALA A 128 4.59 -8.50 9.26
N THR A 129 4.93 -8.32 10.53
CA THR A 129 6.30 -8.34 11.04
C THR A 129 6.44 -9.44 12.09
N ALA A 130 7.66 -9.65 12.58
CA ALA A 130 7.86 -10.59 13.69
C ALA A 130 7.12 -10.14 14.96
N GLN A 131 6.91 -8.83 15.14
CA GLN A 131 6.33 -8.20 16.32
C GLN A 131 4.85 -7.82 16.15
N ASP A 132 4.28 -8.05 14.95
CA ASP A 132 2.92 -7.67 14.59
C ASP A 132 2.40 -8.61 13.51
N LYS A 133 1.69 -9.66 13.93
CA LYS A 133 1.36 -10.79 13.05
C LYS A 133 0.14 -10.48 12.20
N THR A 134 -0.10 -11.30 11.19
CA THR A 134 -1.28 -11.18 10.31
C THR A 134 -2.59 -11.17 11.08
N GLY A 135 -2.70 -11.99 12.13
CA GLY A 135 -3.87 -12.03 13.03
C GLY A 135 -4.06 -10.74 13.81
N ASP A 136 -2.97 -10.12 14.27
CA ASP A 136 -3.01 -8.86 15.01
C ASP A 136 -3.45 -7.70 14.11
N LEU A 137 -2.94 -7.66 12.87
CA LEU A 137 -3.37 -6.67 11.86
C LEU A 137 -4.85 -6.83 11.52
N LYS A 138 -5.29 -8.06 11.25
CA LYS A 138 -6.70 -8.36 10.97
C LYS A 138 -7.62 -7.96 12.13
N ALA A 139 -7.24 -8.28 13.36
CA ALA A 139 -8.01 -7.92 14.56
C ALA A 139 -8.16 -6.40 14.74
N ARG A 140 -7.24 -5.61 14.19
CA ARG A 140 -7.29 -4.15 14.19
C ARG A 140 -8.08 -3.53 13.04
N GLY A 141 -8.62 -4.34 12.13
CA GLY A 141 -9.44 -3.84 11.01
C GLY A 141 -8.68 -3.64 9.69
N TYR A 142 -7.44 -4.13 9.57
CA TYR A 142 -6.77 -4.13 8.27
C TYR A 142 -7.56 -4.95 7.25
N HIS A 143 -7.82 -4.36 6.09
CA HIS A 143 -8.58 -4.97 4.99
C HIS A 143 -7.68 -5.86 4.13
N VAL A 144 -6.45 -5.42 3.90
CA VAL A 144 -5.44 -6.15 3.12
C VAL A 144 -4.22 -6.40 4.00
N VAL A 145 -3.93 -7.67 4.27
CA VAL A 145 -2.78 -8.05 5.11
C VAL A 145 -1.77 -8.81 4.25
N LEU A 146 -0.61 -8.19 4.03
CA LEU A 146 0.53 -8.84 3.40
C LEU A 146 1.22 -9.72 4.46
N GLY A 147 1.23 -11.03 4.23
CA GLY A 147 1.90 -12.00 5.09
C GLY A 147 3.41 -12.03 4.87
N SER A 148 3.95 -13.22 4.62
CA SER A 148 5.35 -13.39 4.23
C SER A 148 5.53 -13.17 2.73
N THR A 149 6.78 -12.97 2.30
CA THR A 149 7.16 -13.02 0.88
C THR A 149 7.50 -14.45 0.46
N ASP A 150 7.34 -14.74 -0.83
CA ASP A 150 7.77 -15.97 -1.50
C ASP A 150 9.23 -16.31 -1.21
N VAL A 151 10.14 -15.35 -1.35
CA VAL A 151 11.58 -15.52 -1.07
C VAL A 151 11.81 -15.89 0.39
N SER A 152 11.11 -15.25 1.34
CA SER A 152 11.27 -15.54 2.77
C SER A 152 10.75 -16.93 3.13
N LEU A 153 9.62 -17.34 2.55
CA LEU A 153 9.05 -18.68 2.73
C LEU A 153 9.96 -19.75 2.15
N TYR A 154 10.43 -19.56 0.92
CA TYR A 154 11.35 -20.48 0.26
C TYR A 154 12.67 -20.61 1.01
N LYS A 155 13.29 -19.48 1.38
CA LYS A 155 14.52 -19.46 2.18
C LYS A 155 14.34 -20.25 3.48
N LYS A 156 13.24 -20.02 4.20
CA LYS A 156 12.96 -20.71 5.46
C LYS A 156 12.88 -22.23 5.23
N ALA A 157 12.07 -22.67 4.26
CA ALA A 157 11.89 -24.10 3.99
C ALA A 157 13.22 -24.78 3.63
N VAL A 158 14.03 -24.18 2.76
CA VAL A 158 15.33 -24.75 2.35
C VAL A 158 16.33 -24.78 3.50
N VAL A 159 16.42 -23.71 4.30
CA VAL A 159 17.34 -23.66 5.44
C VAL A 159 16.95 -24.68 6.51
N ASP A 160 15.66 -24.85 6.78
CA ASP A 160 15.16 -25.84 7.75
C ASP A 160 15.53 -27.27 7.30
N GLU A 161 15.35 -27.61 6.01
CA GLU A 161 15.71 -28.92 5.44
C GLU A 161 17.22 -29.21 5.58
N VAL A 162 18.07 -28.24 5.21
CA VAL A 162 19.53 -28.38 5.33
C VAL A 162 19.97 -28.54 6.79
N ASN A 163 19.34 -27.82 7.72
CA ASN A 163 19.66 -27.93 9.13
C ASN A 163 19.23 -29.28 9.72
N ALA A 164 18.09 -29.83 9.28
CA ALA A 164 17.64 -31.15 9.68
C ALA A 164 18.61 -32.26 9.23
N PHE A 165 19.20 -32.14 8.03
CA PHE A 165 20.24 -33.06 7.56
C PHE A 165 21.55 -32.97 8.36
N LYS A 166 21.87 -31.79 8.91
CA LYS A 166 23.11 -31.56 9.67
C LYS A 166 23.03 -31.96 11.15
N ALA A 167 21.82 -32.14 11.69
CA ALA A 167 21.57 -32.48 13.08
C ALA A 167 21.82 -33.97 13.36
#